data_AF-A0A7V5J336-F1
#
_entry.id   AF-A0A7V5J336-F1
#
_cell.length_a   1.000
_cell.length_b   1.000
_cell.length_c   1.000
_cell.angle_alpha   90.00
_cell.angle_beta   90.00
_cell.angle_gamma   90.00
#
_symmetry.space_group_name_H-M   'P 1'
#
loop_
_entity.id
_entity.type
_entity.pdbx_description
1 polymer ?
#
loop_
_entity_poly.entity_id
_entity_poly.type
_entity_poly.pdbx_seq_one_letter_code
_entity_poly.pdbx_strand_id
1 'polypeptide(L)'
;YDEESDRLIYNRELQLGMGSSLYGLEFAKSLHMDDDFLKNAYSIREKLIGKASELKNLTKRKRSRYNKELYVTQCALCHEAVEDVHHILPQQLANEEGFIGSINKNHKYNLIPLCKKHHQLVHEGKITISGFVMTSEGLKLHYEERQ
;
A
#
# COMPACT_ATOMS: atom_id res chain seq x y z
N TYR A 1 -7.72 13.42 -15.11
CA TYR A 1 -8.16 14.68 -15.72
C TYR A 1 -6.94 15.58 -15.76
N ASP A 2 -6.73 16.22 -16.90
CA ASP A 2 -5.64 17.15 -17.16
C ASP A 2 -6.20 18.56 -17.04
N GLU A 3 -5.75 19.32 -16.03
CA GLU A 3 -6.29 20.65 -15.75
C GLU A 3 -5.79 21.71 -16.74
N GLU A 4 -4.58 21.55 -17.29
CA GLU A 4 -3.99 22.50 -18.23
C GLU A 4 -4.70 22.49 -19.58
N SER A 5 -5.11 21.30 -20.03
CA SER A 5 -5.82 21.10 -21.29
C SER A 5 -7.33 20.92 -21.14
N ASP A 6 -7.84 20.98 -19.90
CA ASP A 6 -9.26 20.81 -19.53
C ASP A 6 -9.89 19.54 -20.14
N ARG A 7 -9.18 18.41 -20.03
CA ARG A 7 -9.56 17.17 -20.72
C ARG A 7 -9.39 15.94 -19.85
N LEU A 8 -10.24 14.95 -20.07
CA LEU A 8 -10.10 13.64 -19.46
C LEU A 8 -9.40 12.67 -20.42
N ILE A 9 -8.20 12.23 -20.05
CA ILE A 9 -7.35 11.35 -20.86
C ILE A 9 -7.61 9.88 -20.49
N TYR A 10 -7.76 9.03 -21.51
CA TYR A 10 -7.89 7.59 -21.36
C TYR A 10 -6.73 6.89 -22.08
N ASN A 11 -5.91 6.15 -21.35
CA ASN A 11 -4.80 5.36 -21.91
C ASN A 11 -5.28 4.03 -22.52
N ARG A 12 -6.46 3.51 -22.12
CA ARG A 12 -7.08 2.25 -22.62
C ARG A 12 -6.15 1.03 -22.53
N GLU A 13 -5.23 1.04 -21.57
CA GLU A 13 -4.31 -0.06 -21.32
C GLU A 13 -4.84 -0.94 -20.18
N LEU A 14 -4.75 -2.26 -20.35
CA LEU A 14 -5.03 -3.20 -19.27
C LEU A 14 -3.87 -3.19 -18.27
N GLN A 15 -4.19 -3.01 -17.00
CA GLN A 15 -3.22 -2.96 -15.91
C GLN A 15 -3.67 -3.89 -14.78
N LEU A 16 -2.70 -4.41 -14.04
CA LEU A 16 -2.96 -5.25 -12.88
C LEU A 16 -3.47 -4.40 -11.70
N GLY A 17 -4.49 -4.91 -11.01
CA GLY A 17 -5.08 -4.28 -9.83
C GLY A 17 -6.41 -3.58 -10.10
N MET A 18 -6.98 -3.01 -9.04
CA MET A 18 -8.21 -2.22 -9.13
C MET A 18 -7.92 -0.81 -9.67
N GLY A 19 -8.79 -0.32 -10.55
CA GLY A 19 -8.73 1.06 -11.02
C GLY A 19 -8.94 2.06 -9.88
N SER A 20 -8.49 3.31 -10.08
CA SER A 20 -8.68 4.38 -9.09
C SER A 20 -10.16 4.59 -8.79
N SER A 21 -10.54 4.55 -7.52
CA SER A 21 -11.89 4.86 -7.03
C SER A 21 -12.24 6.35 -7.15
N LEU A 22 -11.25 7.21 -7.42
CA LEU A 22 -11.43 8.65 -7.37
C LEU A 22 -12.14 9.21 -8.60
N TYR A 23 -11.99 8.54 -9.76
CA TYR A 23 -12.26 9.01 -11.13
C TYR A 23 -13.64 9.65 -11.40
N GLY A 24 -14.68 9.34 -10.61
CA GLY A 24 -16.04 9.78 -10.87
C GLY A 24 -16.22 11.30 -10.89
N LEU A 25 -15.55 12.05 -10.01
CA LEU A 25 -15.66 13.51 -9.98
C LEU A 25 -14.80 14.18 -11.05
N GLU A 26 -13.71 13.56 -11.46
CA GLU A 26 -12.87 14.01 -12.57
C GLU A 26 -13.60 13.84 -13.91
N PHE A 27 -14.46 12.83 -14.04
CA PHE A 27 -15.40 12.70 -15.16
C PHE A 27 -16.46 13.80 -15.15
N ALA A 28 -17.13 14.02 -14.02
CA ALA A 28 -18.11 15.10 -13.86
C ALA A 28 -17.53 16.48 -14.21
N LYS A 29 -16.29 16.76 -13.78
CA LYS A 29 -15.56 17.98 -14.11
C LYS A 29 -15.35 18.14 -15.61
N SER A 30 -15.00 17.07 -16.33
CA SER A 30 -14.84 17.11 -17.79
C SER A 30 -16.13 17.33 -18.58
N LEU A 31 -17.29 17.17 -17.92
CA LEU A 31 -18.60 17.50 -18.49
C LEU A 31 -19.03 18.95 -18.17
N HIS A 32 -18.13 19.76 -17.61
CA HIS A 32 -18.41 21.12 -17.15
C HIS A 32 -19.63 21.19 -16.22
N MET A 33 -19.75 20.21 -15.31
CA MET A 33 -20.76 20.31 -14.24
C MET A 33 -20.52 21.55 -13.38
N ASP A 34 -21.61 22.04 -12.80
CA ASP A 34 -21.62 23.23 -11.96
C ASP A 34 -20.53 23.19 -10.85
N ASP A 35 -19.83 24.30 -10.68
CA ASP A 35 -18.70 24.41 -9.76
C ASP A 35 -19.12 24.21 -8.30
N ASP A 36 -20.30 24.67 -7.92
CA ASP A 36 -20.78 24.55 -6.54
C ASP A 36 -21.25 23.12 -6.25
N PHE A 37 -21.82 22.44 -7.24
CA PHE A 37 -22.05 20.99 -7.20
C PHE A 37 -20.73 20.23 -7.02
N LEU A 38 -19.71 20.53 -7.84
CA LEU A 38 -18.40 19.86 -7.77
C LEU A 38 -17.72 20.09 -6.41
N LYS A 39 -17.71 21.32 -5.91
CA LYS A 39 -17.16 21.65 -4.58
C LYS A 39 -17.85 20.87 -3.46
N ASN A 40 -19.17 20.79 -3.49
CA ASN A 40 -19.93 20.01 -2.52
C ASN A 40 -19.60 18.52 -2.60
N ALA A 41 -19.53 17.97 -3.82
CA ALA A 41 -19.18 16.57 -4.03
C ALA A 41 -17.76 16.24 -3.54
N TYR A 42 -16.78 17.13 -3.78
CA TYR A 42 -15.43 16.99 -3.24
C TYR A 42 -15.43 17.03 -1.71
N SER A 43 -16.17 17.95 -1.08
CA SER A 43 -16.29 18.03 0.38
C SER A 43 -16.89 16.76 1.00
N ILE A 44 -17.93 16.18 0.36
CA ILE A 44 -18.53 14.92 0.78
C ILE A 44 -17.52 13.77 0.63
N ARG A 45 -16.83 13.68 -0.52
CA ARG A 45 -15.78 12.68 -0.77
C ARG A 45 -14.69 12.72 0.30
N GLU A 46 -14.21 13.91 0.66
CA GLU A 46 -13.22 14.09 1.72
C GLU A 46 -13.73 13.67 3.10
N LYS A 47 -15.01 13.91 3.41
CA LYS A 47 -15.64 13.46 4.65
C LYS A 47 -15.79 11.94 4.73
N LEU A 48 -16.19 11.31 3.62
CA LEU A 48 -16.40 9.85 3.53
C LEU A 48 -15.09 9.07 3.56
N ILE A 49 -14.06 9.55 2.86
CA ILE A 49 -12.73 8.94 2.84
C ILE A 49 -11.98 9.20 4.17
N GLY A 50 -12.41 10.23 4.91
CA GLY A 50 -11.78 10.65 6.15
C GLY A 50 -10.49 11.45 5.89
N LYS A 51 -10.20 12.44 6.74
CA LYS A 51 -9.04 13.36 6.66
C LYS A 51 -7.63 12.69 6.73
N ALA A 52 -7.51 11.37 6.61
CA ALA A 52 -6.28 10.66 6.97
C ALA A 52 -5.81 9.51 6.07
N SER A 53 -6.63 8.74 5.36
CA SER A 53 -6.19 7.39 4.95
C SER A 53 -5.76 7.20 3.48
N GLU A 54 -6.39 7.81 2.47
CA GLU A 54 -5.97 7.56 1.07
C GLU A 54 -5.15 8.70 0.48
N LEU A 55 -5.67 9.93 0.45
CA LEU A 55 -4.98 11.08 -0.16
C LEU A 55 -3.68 11.49 0.56
N LYS A 56 -3.62 11.35 1.89
CA LYS A 56 -2.39 11.56 2.67
C LYS A 56 -1.38 10.43 2.48
N ASN A 57 -1.82 9.20 2.30
CA ASN A 57 -0.91 8.07 2.02
C ASN A 57 -0.39 8.11 0.56
N LEU A 58 -1.18 8.62 -0.39
CA LEU A 58 -0.77 8.89 -1.77
C LEU A 58 0.28 10.01 -1.87
N THR A 59 0.18 11.04 -1.02
CA THR A 59 1.11 12.19 -0.99
C THR A 59 2.33 11.95 -0.08
N LYS A 60 2.17 11.27 1.06
CA LYS A 60 3.28 10.76 1.87
C LYS A 60 3.63 9.34 1.43
N ARG A 61 4.25 9.22 0.26
CA ARG A 61 4.90 7.98 -0.19
C ARG A 61 6.13 7.68 0.66
N LYS A 62 5.96 7.40 1.95
CA LYS A 62 7.05 7.02 2.84
C LYS A 62 7.61 5.70 2.32
N ARG A 63 8.89 5.71 1.96
CA ARG A 63 9.60 4.52 1.47
C ARG A 63 10.33 3.86 2.64
N SER A 64 10.53 2.56 2.55
CA SER A 64 11.32 1.83 3.53
C SER A 64 12.76 2.34 3.55
N ARG A 65 13.34 2.42 4.76
CA ARG A 65 14.79 2.68 4.94
C ARG A 65 15.64 1.57 4.31
N TYR A 66 15.11 0.34 4.26
CA TYR A 66 15.82 -0.82 3.77
C TYR A 66 15.74 -0.98 2.24
N ASN A 67 14.62 -0.57 1.64
CA ASN A 67 14.41 -0.69 0.20
C ASN A 67 13.51 0.44 -0.34
N LYS A 68 14.05 1.26 -1.25
CA LYS A 68 13.35 2.44 -1.80
C LYS A 68 12.16 2.09 -2.70
N GLU A 69 12.03 0.83 -3.13
CA GLU A 69 10.91 0.33 -3.93
C GLU A 69 9.75 -0.21 -3.08
N LEU A 70 9.93 -0.28 -1.76
CA LEU A 70 8.87 -0.64 -0.81
C LEU A 70 8.27 0.61 -0.19
N TYR A 71 6.97 0.81 -0.42
CA TYR A 71 6.19 1.83 0.26
C TYR A 71 5.69 1.33 1.62
N VAL A 72 5.74 2.20 2.62
CA VAL A 72 5.38 1.92 4.02
C VAL A 72 4.20 2.82 4.36
N THR A 73 3.02 2.32 4.06
CA THR A 73 1.77 3.07 4.22
C THR A 73 0.84 2.38 5.22
N GLN A 74 0.59 1.09 5.01
CA GLN A 74 -0.39 0.31 5.77
C GLN A 74 0.17 -1.04 6.21
N CYS A 75 -0.33 -1.53 7.34
CA CYS A 75 -0.03 -2.84 7.87
C CYS A 75 -0.57 -3.93 6.92
N ALA A 76 0.26 -4.89 6.56
CA ALA A 76 -0.14 -5.97 5.67
C ALA A 76 -1.22 -6.91 6.24
N LEU A 77 -1.47 -6.88 7.56
CA LEU A 77 -2.46 -7.73 8.23
C LEU A 77 -3.77 -7.01 8.58
N CYS A 78 -3.71 -5.74 8.97
CA CYS A 78 -4.90 -5.02 9.46
C CYS A 78 -5.13 -3.66 8.79
N HIS A 79 -4.33 -3.29 7.80
CA HIS A 79 -4.48 -2.07 7.00
C HIS A 79 -4.36 -0.73 7.75
N GLU A 80 -4.10 -0.76 9.06
CA GLU A 80 -3.75 0.42 9.87
C GLU A 80 -2.48 1.11 9.37
N ALA A 81 -2.35 2.41 9.58
CA ALA A 81 -1.16 3.16 9.16
C ALA A 81 0.11 2.69 9.88
N VAL A 82 1.23 2.59 9.15
CA VAL A 82 2.50 2.09 9.69
C VAL A 82 3.69 2.92 9.26
N GLU A 83 4.74 2.87 10.08
CA GLU A 83 6.01 3.53 9.81
C GLU A 83 7.20 2.57 9.75
N ASP A 84 7.01 1.34 10.24
CA ASP A 84 8.04 0.33 10.40
C ASP A 84 7.84 -0.83 9.41
N VAL A 85 8.95 -1.51 9.14
CA VAL A 85 9.01 -2.68 8.27
C VAL A 85 9.62 -3.82 9.05
N HIS A 86 9.02 -4.99 8.92
CA HIS A 86 9.50 -6.23 9.48
C HIS A 86 10.33 -7.01 8.45
N HIS A 87 11.43 -7.61 8.88
CA HIS A 87 12.18 -8.59 8.10
C HIS A 87 11.62 -9.99 8.36
N ILE A 88 10.99 -10.63 7.36
CA ILE A 88 10.38 -11.96 7.48
C ILE A 88 11.43 -13.00 7.91
N LEU A 89 12.58 -13.02 7.22
CA LEU A 89 13.78 -13.70 7.66
C LEU A 89 14.62 -12.70 8.46
N PRO A 90 14.93 -12.99 9.74
CA PRO A 90 15.66 -12.08 10.60
C PRO A 90 16.98 -11.63 9.98
N GLN A 91 17.21 -10.31 9.96
CA GLN A 91 18.42 -9.72 9.36
C GLN A 91 19.75 -10.23 9.95
N GLN A 92 19.72 -10.78 11.17
CA GLN A 92 20.87 -11.39 11.84
C GLN A 92 21.35 -12.70 11.18
N LEU A 93 20.50 -13.35 10.38
CA LEU A 93 20.86 -14.56 9.62
C LEU A 93 21.64 -14.24 8.35
N ALA A 94 21.83 -12.95 8.02
CA ALA A 94 22.53 -12.55 6.83
C ALA A 94 24.05 -12.72 7.00
N ASN A 95 24.71 -13.21 5.96
CA ASN A 95 26.17 -13.24 5.88
C ASN A 95 26.77 -11.83 5.76
N GLU A 96 28.10 -11.74 5.70
CA GLU A 96 28.84 -10.47 5.59
C GLU A 96 28.43 -9.65 4.35
N GLU A 97 28.03 -10.33 3.27
CA GLU A 97 27.54 -9.71 2.02
C GLU A 97 26.07 -9.29 2.09
N GLY A 98 25.36 -9.60 3.19
CA GLY A 98 23.97 -9.22 3.41
C GLY A 98 22.93 -10.19 2.85
N PHE A 99 23.31 -11.41 2.52
CA PHE A 99 22.43 -12.47 2.00
C PHE A 99 22.03 -13.48 3.08
N ILE A 100 20.76 -13.87 3.06
CA ILE A 100 20.21 -15.00 3.83
C ILE A 100 19.92 -16.10 2.81
N GLY A 101 20.82 -17.08 2.72
CA GLY A 101 20.81 -18.04 1.62
C GLY A 101 21.00 -17.33 0.28
N SER A 102 20.02 -17.41 -0.61
CA SER A 102 20.04 -16.77 -1.93
C SER A 102 19.37 -15.38 -1.98
N ILE A 103 18.79 -14.90 -0.88
CA ILE A 103 17.97 -13.68 -0.84
C ILE A 103 18.70 -12.59 -0.07
N ASN A 104 18.83 -11.40 -0.66
CA ASN A 104 19.36 -10.24 0.06
C ASN A 104 18.40 -9.84 1.20
N LYS A 105 18.93 -9.59 2.40
CA LYS A 105 18.12 -9.25 3.59
C LYS A 105 17.16 -8.07 3.38
N ASN A 106 17.53 -7.12 2.52
CA ASN A 106 16.72 -5.94 2.21
C ASN A 106 15.89 -6.08 0.92
N HIS A 107 15.83 -7.28 0.34
CA HIS A 107 14.99 -7.55 -0.82
C HIS A 107 13.51 -7.38 -0.44
N LYS A 108 12.69 -6.90 -1.39
CA LYS A 108 11.25 -6.63 -1.15
C LYS A 108 10.48 -7.85 -0.62
N TYR A 109 10.84 -9.05 -1.08
CA TYR A 109 10.26 -10.31 -0.59
C TYR A 109 10.56 -10.64 0.87
N ASN A 110 11.60 -10.05 1.45
CA ASN A 110 11.95 -10.24 2.85
C ASN A 110 11.40 -9.14 3.76
N LEU A 111 10.71 -8.14 3.21
CA LEU A 111 10.30 -6.93 3.93
C LEU A 111 8.78 -6.80 3.92
N ILE A 112 8.17 -6.64 5.09
CA ILE A 112 6.72 -6.49 5.21
C ILE A 112 6.33 -5.35 6.17
N PRO A 113 5.56 -4.33 5.72
CA PRO A 113 5.07 -3.28 6.60
C PRO A 113 4.07 -3.84 7.64
N LEU A 114 4.35 -3.63 8.92
CA LEU A 114 3.49 -4.10 10.03
C LEU A 114 3.28 -2.99 11.05
N CYS A 115 2.09 -2.93 11.67
CA CYS A 115 1.87 -2.06 12.82
C CYS A 115 2.57 -2.62 14.05
N LYS A 116 2.82 -1.79 15.06
CA LYS A 116 3.54 -2.20 16.28
C LYS A 116 2.99 -3.47 16.92
N LYS A 117 1.65 -3.60 16.96
CA LYS A 117 0.96 -4.79 17.46
C LYS A 117 1.36 -6.05 16.69
N HIS A 118 1.17 -6.05 15.36
CA HIS A 118 1.48 -7.22 14.54
C HIS A 118 2.99 -7.49 14.47
N HIS A 119 3.82 -6.44 14.47
CA HIS A 119 5.25 -6.58 14.56
C HIS A 119 5.66 -7.36 15.82
N GLN A 120 5.08 -7.02 16.98
CA GLN A 120 5.32 -7.71 18.23
C GLN A 120 4.78 -9.14 18.21
N LEU A 121 3.59 -9.39 17.67
CA LEU A 121 3.04 -10.74 17.56
C LEU A 121 3.91 -11.69 16.71
N VAL A 122 4.58 -11.15 15.68
CA VAL A 122 5.53 -11.92 14.89
C VAL A 122 6.80 -12.22 15.69
N HIS A 123 7.34 -11.23 16.41
CA HIS A 123 8.49 -11.46 17.31
C HIS A 123 8.19 -12.44 18.45
N GLU A 124 6.95 -12.47 18.94
CA GLU A 124 6.48 -13.41 19.95
C GLU A 124 6.20 -14.82 19.39
N GLY A 125 6.30 -15.02 18.07
CA GLY A 125 6.00 -16.31 17.42
C GLY A 125 4.52 -16.67 17.38
N LYS A 126 3.62 -15.74 17.74
CA LYS A 126 2.17 -15.90 17.63
C LYS A 126 1.69 -15.79 16.20
N ILE A 127 2.39 -15.01 15.37
CA ILE A 127 2.17 -14.92 13.94
C ILE A 127 3.43 -15.38 13.21
N THR A 128 3.30 -16.36 12.33
CA THR A 128 4.39 -16.77 11.43
C THR A 128 4.06 -16.33 10.02
N ILE A 129 4.88 -15.45 9.44
CA ILE A 129 4.69 -14.96 8.07
C ILE A 129 5.53 -15.80 7.12
N SER A 130 4.89 -16.49 6.17
CA SER A 130 5.58 -17.27 5.15
C SER A 130 5.95 -16.43 3.92
N GLY A 131 5.29 -15.29 3.73
CA GLY A 131 5.47 -14.40 2.59
C GLY A 131 4.26 -14.42 1.65
N PHE A 132 4.43 -13.92 0.43
CA PHE A 132 3.35 -13.86 -0.56
C PHE A 132 3.32 -15.13 -1.42
N VAL A 133 2.14 -15.72 -1.57
CA VAL A 133 1.90 -16.93 -2.39
C VAL A 133 0.85 -16.65 -3.46
N MET A 134 1.02 -17.28 -4.62
CA MET A 134 0.01 -17.23 -5.67
C MET A 134 -1.16 -18.16 -5.33
N THR A 135 -2.37 -17.63 -5.33
CA THR A 135 -3.61 -18.38 -5.10
C THR A 135 -4.54 -18.24 -6.32
N SER A 136 -5.62 -19.00 -6.35
CA SER A 136 -6.69 -18.85 -7.37
C SER A 136 -7.33 -17.46 -7.37
N GLU A 137 -7.20 -16.71 -6.27
CA GLU A 137 -7.68 -15.33 -6.11
C GLU A 137 -6.54 -14.30 -6.27
N GLY A 138 -5.38 -14.73 -6.78
CA GLY A 138 -4.20 -13.89 -6.98
C GLY A 138 -3.17 -13.98 -5.85
N LEU A 139 -2.25 -13.01 -5.83
CA LEU A 139 -1.16 -12.95 -4.86
C LEU A 139 -1.68 -12.56 -3.48
N LYS A 140 -1.58 -13.47 -2.50
CA LYS A 140 -2.01 -13.24 -1.12
C LYS A 140 -0.86 -13.43 -0.14
N LEU A 141 -0.91 -12.72 0.97
CA LEU A 141 0.01 -12.95 2.09
C LEU A 141 -0.41 -14.24 2.81
N HIS A 142 0.52 -15.19 2.90
CA HIS A 142 0.36 -16.40 3.68
C HIS A 142 0.98 -16.21 5.07
N TYR A 143 0.17 -16.40 6.11
CA TYR A 143 0.61 -16.35 7.50
C TYR A 143 -0.25 -17.30 8.36
N GLU A 144 0.33 -17.74 9.47
CA GLU A 144 -0.33 -18.60 10.46
C GLU A 144 -0.40 -17.90 11.82
N GLU A 145 -1.58 -17.93 12.44
CA GLU A 145 -1.80 -17.47 13.83
C GLU A 145 -1.84 -18.69 14.76
N ARG A 146 -0.92 -18.74 15.73
CA ARG A 146 -0.93 -19.75 16.80
C ARG A 146 -1.73 -19.20 17.98
N GLN A 147 -2.75 -19.94 18.40
CA GLN A 147 -3.56 -19.64 19.60
C GLN A 147 -2.77 -19.94 20.88
#